data_AF-A0A0D6TIJ8-F1
#
_entry.id   AF-A0A0D6TIJ8-F1
#
_cell.length_a   1.000
_cell.length_b   1.000
_cell.length_c   1.000
_cell.angle_alpha   90.00
_cell.angle_beta   90.00
_cell.angle_gamma   90.00
#
_symmetry.space_group_name_H-M   'P 1'
#
loop_
_entity.id
_entity.type
_entity.pdbx_description
1 polymer ?
#
loop_
_entity_poly.entity_id
_entity_poly.type
_entity_poly.pdbx_seq_one_letter_code
_entity_poly.pdbx_strand_id
1 'polypeptide(L)'
;MKKNIYCLVALLILLNSCKTTMEEKFEWLPSESAPKLYPMNIYNGHLFFEDGNSVYIPCSALAHSGWGNDGSTHVTGDDFKPVP
;
A
#
# COMPACT_ATOMS: atom_id res chain seq x y z
N MET A 1 50.86 -15.98 7.15
CA MET A 1 50.33 -14.60 7.11
C MET A 1 49.32 -14.36 6.00
N LYS A 2 49.60 -14.70 4.73
CA LYS A 2 48.68 -14.46 3.60
C LYS A 2 47.31 -15.15 3.72
N LYS A 3 47.25 -16.39 4.24
CA LYS A 3 46.00 -17.15 4.47
C LYS A 3 45.04 -16.46 5.46
N ASN A 4 45.57 -15.83 6.51
CA ASN A 4 44.76 -15.09 7.49
C ASN A 4 44.21 -13.79 6.90
N ILE A 5 44.94 -13.16 5.98
CA ILE A 5 44.48 -11.97 5.24
C ILE A 5 43.32 -12.32 4.31
N TYR A 6 43.37 -13.45 3.59
CA TYR A 6 42.24 -13.88 2.76
C TYR A 6 40.96 -14.16 3.56
N CYS A 7 41.08 -14.77 4.75
CA CYS A 7 39.94 -14.94 5.66
C CYS A 7 39.38 -13.59 6.13
N LEU A 8 40.24 -12.63 6.45
CA LEU A 8 39.84 -11.30 6.90
C LEU A 8 39.09 -10.52 5.80
N VAL A 9 39.57 -10.60 4.56
CA VAL A 9 38.92 -9.99 3.40
C VAL A 9 37.56 -10.65 3.11
N ALA A 10 37.48 -11.97 3.17
CA ALA A 10 36.21 -12.69 2.98
C ALA A 10 35.16 -12.33 4.06
N LEU A 11 35.60 -12.17 5.31
CA LEU A 11 34.71 -11.76 6.42
C LEU A 11 34.18 -10.34 6.23
N LEU A 12 35.01 -9.42 5.74
CA LEU A 12 34.59 -8.04 5.44
C LEU A 12 33.55 -7.95 4.31
N ILE A 13 33.63 -8.83 3.30
CA ILE A 13 32.66 -8.88 2.19
C ILE A 13 31.27 -9.34 2.69
N LEU A 14 31.23 -10.32 3.60
CA LEU A 14 29.98 -10.84 4.16
C LEU A 14 29.25 -9.81 5.04
N LEU A 15 29.99 -8.94 5.74
CA LEU A 15 29.40 -7.91 6.60
C LEU A 15 28.70 -6.78 5.83
N ASN A 16 29.07 -6.52 4.57
CA ASN A 16 28.49 -5.44 3.75
C ASN A 16 27.23 -5.84 2.95
N SER A 17 26.87 -7.13 2.93
CA SER A 17 25.74 -7.62 2.12
C SER A 17 24.38 -7.38 2.78
N CYS A 18 24.32 -7.06 4.07
CA CYS A 18 23.07 -6.80 4.77
C CYS A 18 22.70 -5.32 4.66
N LYS A 19 22.11 -4.94 3.52
CA LYS A 19 21.45 -3.64 3.37
C LYS A 19 20.01 -3.79 3.83
N THR A 20 19.65 -3.19 4.96
CA THR A 20 18.25 -3.00 5.34
C THR A 20 17.67 -1.89 4.47
N THR A 21 17.01 -2.25 3.37
CA THR A 21 16.11 -1.33 2.66
C THR A 21 14.91 -1.11 3.57
N MET A 22 14.81 0.08 4.18
CA MET A 22 13.55 0.50 4.80
C MET A 22 12.59 0.86 3.67
N GLU A 23 11.47 0.15 3.60
CA GLU A 23 10.37 0.51 2.71
C GLU A 23 9.71 1.79 3.25
N GLU A 24 9.50 2.76 2.37
CA GLU A 24 8.74 3.96 2.71
C GLU A 24 7.29 3.58 2.97
N LYS A 25 6.73 4.10 4.06
CA LYS A 25 5.34 3.84 4.47
C LYS A 25 4.52 5.09 4.27
N PHE A 26 3.33 4.92 3.73
CA PHE A 26 2.39 6.01 3.46
C PHE A 26 1.05 5.69 4.11
N GLU A 27 0.42 6.71 4.69
CA GLU A 27 -0.96 6.65 5.12
C GLU A 27 -1.85 6.84 3.91
N TRP A 28 -2.73 5.88 3.65
CA TRP A 28 -3.69 5.94 2.55
C TRP A 28 -4.99 5.25 2.95
N LEU A 29 -6.11 5.71 2.38
CA LEU A 29 -7.44 5.19 2.65
C LEU A 29 -8.23 5.06 1.34
N PRO A 30 -8.67 3.86 0.95
CA PRO A 30 -9.53 3.71 -0.21
C PRO A 30 -10.92 4.25 0.14
N SER A 31 -11.39 5.22 -0.66
CA SER A 31 -12.72 5.81 -0.52
C SER A 31 -13.29 6.16 -1.88
N GLU A 32 -14.60 6.37 -1.94
CA GLU A 32 -15.29 6.84 -3.13
C GLU A 32 -15.54 8.35 -3.07
N SER A 33 -15.77 8.95 -4.24
CA SER A 33 -16.37 10.29 -4.32
C SER A 33 -17.16 10.45 -5.60
N ALA A 34 -18.13 11.35 -5.59
CA ALA A 34 -18.93 11.70 -6.75
C ALA A 34 -19.33 13.18 -6.74
N PRO A 35 -19.60 13.81 -7.90
CA PRO A 35 -20.05 15.19 -7.95
C PRO A 35 -21.32 15.41 -7.13
N LYS A 36 -21.39 16.51 -6.39
CA LYS A 36 -22.57 16.84 -5.55
C LYS A 36 -23.89 16.89 -6.34
N LEU A 37 -23.83 17.35 -7.59
CA LEU A 37 -25.00 17.51 -8.46
C LEU A 37 -25.26 16.29 -9.37
N TYR A 38 -24.39 15.29 -9.34
CA TYR A 38 -24.50 14.05 -10.13
C TYR A 38 -24.14 12.86 -9.24
N PRO A 39 -25.01 12.54 -8.26
CA PRO A 39 -24.74 11.45 -7.34
C PRO A 39 -24.76 10.11 -8.07
N MET A 40 -24.03 9.12 -7.56
CA MET A 40 -23.96 7.78 -8.15
C MET A 40 -24.03 6.69 -7.08
N ASN A 41 -24.48 5.51 -7.49
CA ASN A 41 -24.35 4.29 -6.69
C ASN A 41 -23.29 3.41 -7.34
N ILE A 42 -22.36 2.90 -6.54
CA ILE A 42 -21.40 1.91 -6.98
C ILE A 42 -22.08 0.54 -6.88
N TYR A 43 -22.12 -0.21 -7.98
CA TYR A 43 -22.66 -1.57 -7.95
C TYR A 43 -21.67 -2.56 -7.33
N ASN A 44 -20.39 -2.44 -7.70
CA ASN A 44 -19.29 -3.22 -7.15
C ASN A 44 -17.99 -2.39 -7.23
N GLY A 45 -17.21 -2.37 -6.15
CA GLY A 45 -16.04 -1.50 -5.99
C GLY A 45 -14.89 -2.25 -5.33
N HIS A 46 -13.77 -2.34 -6.05
CA HIS A 46 -12.52 -2.93 -5.58
C HIS A 46 -11.35 -2.08 -6.03
N LEU A 47 -10.39 -1.86 -5.14
CA LEU A 47 -9.08 -1.32 -5.48
C LEU A 47 -8.09 -2.47 -5.55
N PHE A 48 -7.50 -2.70 -6.72
CA PHE A 48 -6.55 -3.78 -6.98
C PHE A 48 -5.11 -3.29 -6.79
N PHE A 49 -4.30 -4.13 -6.18
CA PHE A 49 -2.87 -3.88 -5.92
C PHE A 49 -1.99 -4.57 -6.96
N GLU A 50 -0.70 -4.21 -7.01
CA GLU A 50 0.28 -4.79 -7.94
C GLU A 50 0.43 -6.31 -7.77
N ASP A 51 0.30 -6.82 -6.56
CA ASP A 51 0.39 -8.25 -6.23
C ASP A 51 -0.86 -9.06 -6.63
N GLY A 52 -1.87 -8.40 -7.20
CA GLY A 52 -3.15 -9.00 -7.61
C GLY A 52 -4.18 -9.12 -6.49
N ASN A 53 -3.84 -8.76 -5.25
CA ASN A 53 -4.82 -8.66 -4.17
C ASN A 53 -5.70 -7.41 -4.35
N SER A 54 -6.77 -7.30 -3.56
CA SER A 54 -7.64 -6.13 -3.60
C SER A 54 -8.24 -5.79 -2.23
N VAL A 55 -8.72 -4.56 -2.11
CA VAL A 55 -9.54 -4.12 -0.98
C VAL A 55 -10.90 -3.63 -1.47
N TYR A 56 -11.94 -3.96 -0.70
CA TYR A 56 -13.30 -3.54 -0.97
C TYR A 56 -13.45 -2.02 -0.80
N ILE A 57 -14.07 -1.37 -1.79
CA ILE A 57 -14.53 0.02 -1.69
C ILE A 57 -16.02 -0.02 -1.33
N PRO A 58 -16.47 0.66 -0.26
CA PRO A 58 -17.87 0.67 0.13
C PRO A 58 -18.81 1.13 -1.00
N CYS A 59 -19.89 0.36 -1.18
CA CYS A 59 -20.83 0.53 -2.30
C CYS A 59 -22.29 0.74 -1.86
N SER A 60 -22.60 0.61 -0.57
CA SER A 60 -23.99 0.51 -0.08
C SER A 60 -24.74 1.83 0.02
N ALA A 61 -24.10 2.96 -0.27
CA ALA A 61 -24.65 4.30 -0.10
C ALA A 61 -24.53 5.13 -1.38
N LEU A 62 -25.36 6.17 -1.46
CA LEU A 62 -25.30 7.16 -2.53
C LEU A 62 -24.04 8.01 -2.37
N ALA A 63 -23.14 7.91 -3.33
CA ALA A 63 -21.97 8.77 -3.40
C ALA A 63 -22.39 10.17 -3.87
N HIS A 64 -22.09 11.20 -3.07
CA HIS A 64 -22.41 12.60 -3.39
C HIS A 64 -21.53 13.62 -2.63
N SER A 65 -20.38 13.18 -2.09
CA SER A 65 -19.49 13.99 -1.24
C SER A 65 -18.82 15.17 -1.97
N GLY A 66 -18.84 15.17 -3.30
CA GLY A 66 -18.04 16.07 -4.14
C GLY A 66 -16.67 15.47 -4.44
N TRP A 67 -16.09 15.82 -5.58
CA TRP A 67 -14.79 15.30 -6.01
C TRP A 67 -13.69 15.53 -4.98
N GLY A 68 -12.91 14.49 -4.70
CA GLY A 68 -11.74 14.56 -3.84
C GLY A 68 -12.05 14.67 -2.35
N ASN A 69 -13.32 14.57 -1.96
CA ASN A 69 -13.72 14.42 -0.55
C ASN A 69 -13.95 12.95 -0.25
N ASP A 70 -13.47 12.51 0.91
CA ASP A 70 -13.70 11.15 1.38
C ASP A 70 -15.20 10.87 1.50
N GLY A 71 -15.63 9.78 0.88
CA GLY A 71 -16.94 9.19 1.04
C GLY A 71 -16.92 8.08 2.08
N SER A 72 -17.59 6.99 1.75
CA SER A 72 -17.75 5.83 2.62
C SER A 72 -16.43 5.08 2.83
N THR A 73 -16.17 4.64 4.07
CA THR A 73 -14.94 3.91 4.45
C THR A 73 -15.25 2.55 5.06
N HIS A 74 -14.31 1.61 4.96
CA HIS A 74 -14.44 0.27 5.53
C HIS A 74 -13.16 -0.16 6.23
N VAL A 75 -13.28 -0.58 7.48
CA VAL A 75 -12.17 -1.11 8.26
C VAL A 75 -11.86 -2.52 7.75
N THR A 76 -10.60 -2.75 7.38
CA THR A 76 -10.14 -4.05 6.87
C THR A 76 -9.16 -4.68 7.87
N GLY A 77 -8.79 -5.95 7.65
CA GLY A 77 -8.00 -6.74 8.62
C GLY A 77 -6.60 -6.18 8.88
N ASP A 78 -5.67 -6.37 7.95
CA ASP A 78 -4.27 -6.01 8.17
C ASP A 78 -4.03 -4.50 8.10
N ASP A 79 -3.20 -4.00 9.02
CA ASP A 79 -2.81 -2.58 9.12
C ASP A 79 -2.02 -2.11 7.89
N PHE A 80 -1.19 -2.99 7.31
CA PHE A 80 -0.37 -2.67 6.14
C PHE A 80 -0.93 -3.33 4.88
N LYS A 81 -1.04 -2.52 3.84
CA LYS A 81 -1.46 -2.94 2.50
C LYS A 81 -0.55 -2.30 1.45
N PRO A 82 -0.36 -2.92 0.27
CA PRO A 82 0.39 -2.32 -0.83
C PRO A 82 -0.16 -0.93 -1.16
N VAL A 83 0.72 -0.02 -1.58
CA VAL A 83 0.27 1.28 -2.07
C VAL A 83 -0.54 1.11 -3.37
N PRO A 84 -1.57 1.94 -3.60
CA PRO A 84 -2.33 1.95 -4.85
C PRO A 84 -1.51 2.41 -6.06
#